data_AF-A0A928DIU1-F1
#
_entry.id   AF-A0A928DIU1-F1
#
_cell.length_a   1.000
_cell.length_b   1.000
_cell.length_c   1.000
_cell.angle_alpha   90.00
_cell.angle_beta   90.00
_cell.angle_gamma   90.00
#
_symmetry.space_group_name_H-M   'P 1'
#
loop_
_entity.id
_entity.type
_entity.pdbx_description
1 polymer ?
#
loop_
_entity_poly.entity_id
_entity_poly.type
_entity_poly.pdbx_seq_one_letter_code
_entity_poly.pdbx_strand_id
1 'polypeptide(L)'
;MIKKNDILVYAECLEEGDENCLMIALEDECTPADVPMVKVKELNTTLPLPPINFFEASNYKVVGHAEETDTAEELVKKFLQNGCNDGHK
;
A
#
# COMPACT_ATOMS: atom_id res chain seq x y z
N MET A 1 11.09 0.05 -8.29
CA MET A 1 11.63 0.99 -7.30
C MET A 1 10.48 1.85 -6.83
N ILE A 2 10.09 1.66 -5.58
CA ILE A 2 8.98 2.38 -4.95
C ILE A 2 9.43 3.81 -4.62
N LYS A 3 8.54 4.78 -4.85
CA LYS A 3 8.74 6.21 -4.57
C LYS A 3 7.85 6.66 -3.44
N LYS A 4 8.28 7.72 -2.75
CA LYS A 4 7.42 8.42 -1.79
C LYS A 4 6.08 8.74 -2.45
N ASN A 5 4.99 8.55 -1.71
CA ASN A 5 3.59 8.70 -2.13
C ASN A 5 3.06 7.62 -3.10
N ASP A 6 3.83 6.59 -3.43
CA ASP A 6 3.26 5.43 -4.12
C ASP A 6 2.22 4.73 -3.25
N ILE A 7 1.13 4.34 -3.88
CA ILE A 7 0.06 3.53 -3.29
C ILE A 7 0.39 2.06 -3.51
N LEU A 8 0.39 1.32 -2.41
CA LEU A 8 0.88 -0.04 -2.32
C LEU A 8 -0.24 -0.98 -1.87
N VAL A 9 -0.20 -2.19 -2.42
CA VAL A 9 -0.88 -3.39 -1.90
C VAL A 9 0.15 -4.49 -1.73
N TYR A 10 -0.19 -5.55 -1.00
CA TYR A 10 0.68 -6.73 -0.97
C TYR A 10 0.82 -7.34 -2.37
N ALA A 11 2.04 -7.74 -2.73
CA ALA A 11 2.32 -8.38 -4.02
C ALA A 11 1.67 -9.78 -4.11
N GLU A 12 1.57 -10.46 -2.97
CA GLU A 12 0.90 -11.74 -2.78
C GLU A 12 0.01 -11.64 -1.52
N CYS A 13 -1.24 -12.09 -1.60
CA CYS A 13 -2.13 -12.17 -0.44
C CYS A 13 -1.86 -13.51 0.27
N LEU A 14 -1.28 -13.45 1.47
CA LEU A 14 -0.91 -14.63 2.24
C LEU A 14 -2.00 -15.04 3.23
N GLU A 15 -2.78 -14.06 3.71
CA GLU A 15 -3.86 -14.22 4.66
C GLU A 15 -5.17 -13.59 4.16
N GLU A 16 -6.31 -14.06 4.69
CA GLU A 16 -7.62 -13.47 4.42
C GLU A 16 -7.65 -12.03 4.97
N GLY A 17 -7.96 -11.06 4.10
CA GLY A 17 -7.98 -9.64 4.44
C GLY A 17 -6.82 -8.84 3.86
N ASP A 18 -5.73 -9.50 3.43
CA ASP A 18 -4.59 -8.84 2.77
C ASP A 18 -5.03 -8.09 1.50
N GLU A 19 -6.05 -8.57 0.81
CA GLU A 19 -6.62 -7.94 -0.38
C GLU A 19 -7.26 -6.57 -0.09
N ASN A 20 -7.58 -6.30 1.18
CA ASN A 20 -8.17 -5.04 1.64
C ASN A 20 -7.13 -4.08 2.24
N CYS A 21 -5.87 -4.51 2.33
CA CYS A 21 -4.80 -3.69 2.87
C CYS A 21 -4.27 -2.75 1.78
N LEU A 22 -4.45 -1.44 1.99
CA LEU A 22 -3.89 -0.37 1.17
C LEU A 22 -2.88 0.41 2.00
N MET A 23 -1.68 0.62 1.47
CA MET A 23 -0.64 1.41 2.13
C MET A 23 -0.14 2.54 1.23
N ILE A 24 0.54 3.50 1.84
CA ILE A 24 1.29 4.56 1.16
C ILE A 24 2.76 4.51 1.55
N ALA A 25 3.65 4.65 0.57
CA ALA A 25 5.07 4.82 0.81
C ALA A 25 5.35 6.22 1.40
N LEU A 26 5.99 6.28 2.56
CA LEU A 26 6.31 7.55 3.23
C LEU A 26 7.59 8.19 2.69
N GLU A 27 8.49 7.38 2.14
CA GLU A 27 9.82 7.72 1.66
C GLU A 27 10.11 6.89 0.40
N ASP A 28 11.11 7.29 -0.38
CA ASP A 28 11.62 6.46 -1.48
C ASP A 28 12.19 5.14 -0.92
N GLU A 29 12.05 4.07 -1.70
CA GLU A 29 12.75 2.81 -1.45
C GLU A 29 14.24 3.06 -1.26
N CYS A 30 14.80 2.49 -0.19
CA CYS A 30 16.22 2.59 0.13
C CYS A 30 16.85 1.19 0.15
N THR A 31 18.12 1.10 -0.20
CA THR A 31 18.87 -0.16 -0.22
C THR A 31 20.03 -0.11 0.79
N PRO A 32 19.75 -0.06 2.11
CA PRO A 32 20.80 0.01 3.11
C PRO A 32 21.61 -1.29 3.26
N ALA A 33 21.07 -2.45 2.86
CA ALA A 33 21.72 -3.76 3.02
C ALA A 33 21.24 -4.77 1.95
N ASP A 34 21.70 -4.63 0.71
CA ASP A 34 21.46 -5.49 -0.50
C ASP A 34 19.99 -5.80 -0.88
N VAL A 35 19.04 -5.63 0.02
CA VAL A 35 17.61 -5.82 -0.14
C VAL A 35 16.95 -4.44 -0.10
N PRO A 36 16.17 -4.06 -1.11
CA PRO A 36 15.43 -2.81 -1.09
C PRO A 36 14.32 -2.84 -0.04
N MET A 37 14.26 -1.79 0.76
CA MET A 37 13.33 -1.63 1.87
C MET A 37 12.48 -0.38 1.67
N VAL A 38 11.23 -0.44 2.13
CA VAL A 38 10.28 0.67 2.03
C VAL A 38 9.56 0.89 3.35
N LYS A 39 9.36 2.16 3.70
CA LYS A 39 8.59 2.59 4.85
C LYS A 39 7.17 2.88 4.41
N VAL A 40 6.21 2.13 4.94
CA VAL A 40 4.81 2.18 4.53
C VAL A 40 3.91 2.56 5.70
N LYS A 41 2.81 3.23 5.40
CA LYS A 41 1.73 3.51 6.35
C LYS A 41 0.43 2.94 5.82
N GLU A 42 -0.30 2.20 6.64
CA GLU A 42 -1.63 1.70 6.26
C GLU A 42 -2.64 2.85 6.13
N LEU A 43 -3.45 2.80 5.09
CA LEU A 43 -4.51 3.79 4.81
C LEU A 43 -5.89 3.28 5.25
N ASN A 44 -6.13 1.98 5.13
CA ASN A 44 -7.46 1.39 5.39
C ASN A 44 -7.54 0.76 6.79
N THR A 45 -7.35 1.57 7.82
CA THR A 45 -7.41 1.12 9.22
C THR A 45 -8.31 2.02 10.05
N THR A 46 -8.98 1.42 11.04
CA THR A 46 -9.82 2.14 12.01
C THR A 46 -9.02 2.68 13.20
N LEU A 47 -7.71 2.37 13.25
CA LEU A 47 -6.84 2.84 14.31
C LEU A 47 -6.64 4.36 14.21
N PRO A 48 -6.71 5.10 15.33
CA PRO A 48 -6.53 6.55 15.33
C PRO A 48 -5.11 6.97 14.90
N LEU A 49 -4.15 6.07 15.06
CA LEU A 49 -2.78 6.20 14.57
C LEU A 49 -2.50 5.00 13.67
N PRO A 50 -2.54 5.15 12.34
CA PRO A 50 -2.27 4.04 11.45
C PRO A 50 -0.84 3.51 11.64
N PRO A 51 -0.66 2.19 11.61
CA PRO A 51 0.65 1.57 11.77
C PRO A 51 1.58 2.01 10.65
N ILE A 52 2.86 2.19 11.02
CA ILE A 52 3.95 2.49 10.11
C ILE A 52 4.93 1.33 10.22
N ASN A 53 5.20 0.70 9.08
CA ASN A 53 6.06 -0.46 8.99
C ASN A 53 7.23 -0.22 8.04
N PHE A 54 8.30 -0.99 8.20
CA PHE A 54 9.48 -0.95 7.33
C PHE A 54 9.84 -2.37 6.91
N PHE A 55 9.56 -2.70 5.65
CA PHE A 55 9.66 -4.06 5.12
C PHE A 55 10.30 -4.07 3.73
N GLU A 56 10.62 -5.27 3.25
CA GLU A 56 11.19 -5.48 1.92
C GLU A 56 10.22 -4.98 0.85
N ALA A 57 10.74 -4.20 -0.10
CA ALA A 57 9.95 -3.59 -1.18
C ALA A 57 9.31 -4.65 -2.09
N SER A 58 9.90 -5.84 -2.19
CA SER A 58 9.37 -6.97 -2.96
C SER A 58 8.03 -7.50 -2.44
N ASN A 59 7.69 -7.23 -1.18
CA ASN A 59 6.39 -7.61 -0.62
C ASN A 59 5.23 -6.75 -1.15
N TYR A 60 5.53 -5.68 -1.89
CA TYR A 60 4.55 -4.70 -2.32
C TYR A 60 4.47 -4.57 -3.84
N LYS A 61 3.26 -4.26 -4.31
CA LYS A 61 2.99 -3.85 -5.68
C LYS A 61 2.47 -2.42 -5.68
N VAL A 62 3.05 -1.57 -6.52
CA VAL A 62 2.54 -0.21 -6.76
C VAL A 62 1.29 -0.28 -7.63
N VAL A 63 0.18 0.28 -7.13
CA VAL A 63 -1.11 0.35 -7.85
C VAL A 63 -1.48 1.78 -8.25
N GLY A 64 -0.76 2.78 -7.75
CA GLY A 64 -0.95 4.18 -8.10
C GLY A 64 0.04 5.08 -7.37
N HIS A 65 -0.16 6.38 -7.51
CA HIS A 65 0.59 7.42 -6.83
C HIS A 65 -0.40 8.45 -6.27
N ALA A 66 -0.19 8.91 -5.05
CA ALA A 66 -1.00 9.93 -4.42
C ALA A 66 -0.48 11.33 -4.72
N GLU A 67 -1.41 12.24 -5.01
CA GLU A 67 -1.17 13.66 -5.02
C GLU A 67 -1.12 14.20 -3.57
N GLU A 68 -0.46 15.34 -3.35
CA GLU A 68 -0.35 15.93 -2.01
C GLU A 68 -1.72 16.31 -1.39
N THR A 69 -2.74 16.48 -2.22
CA THR A 69 -4.10 16.81 -1.79
C THR A 69 -4.98 15.59 -1.55
N ASP A 70 -4.55 14.39 -1.93
CA ASP A 70 -5.36 13.18 -1.78
C ASP A 70 -5.54 12.82 -0.31
N THR A 71 -6.76 12.52 0.09
CA THR A 71 -7.05 11.99 1.43
C THR A 71 -6.98 10.47 1.46
N ALA A 72 -6.68 9.90 2.64
CA ALA A 72 -6.67 8.45 2.82
C ALA A 72 -8.02 7.81 2.42
N GLU A 73 -9.14 8.46 2.76
CA GLU A 73 -10.48 7.97 2.43
C GLU A 73 -10.72 7.93 0.91
N GLU A 74 -10.29 8.95 0.16
CA GLU A 74 -10.41 8.99 -1.30
C GLU A 74 -9.55 7.92 -1.96
N LEU A 75 -8.32 7.71 -1.48
CA LEU A 75 -7.40 6.70 -1.99
C LEU A 75 -7.96 5.29 -1.73
N VAL A 76 -8.42 5.00 -0.51
CA VAL A 76 -9.09 3.74 -0.16
C VAL A 76 -10.28 3.49 -1.08
N LYS A 77 -11.14 4.50 -1.26
CA LYS A 77 -12.30 4.41 -2.15
C LYS A 77 -11.88 4.10 -3.60
N LYS A 78 -10.86 4.78 -4.10
CA LYS A 78 -10.39 4.66 -5.49
C LYS A 78 -9.73 3.32 -5.79
N PHE A 79 -8.91 2.81 -4.87
CA PHE A 79 -8.06 1.65 -5.12
C PHE A 79 -8.62 0.33 -4.59
N LEU A 80 -9.50 0.34 -3.58
CA LEU A 80 -10.11 -0.89 -3.06
C LEU A 80 -11.54 -1.16 -3.58
N GLN A 81 -12.32 -0.15 -3.97
CA GLN A 81 -13.69 -0.39 -4.48
C GLN A 81 -13.73 -1.02 -5.88
N ASN A 82 -12.59 -1.15 -6.57
CA ASN A 82 -12.47 -1.87 -7.84
C ASN A 82 -11.89 -3.29 -7.68
N GLY A 83 -11.64 -3.75 -6.45
CA GLY A 83 -10.96 -5.02 -6.14
C GLY A 83 -11.83 -6.27 -6.06
N CYS A 84 -13.13 -6.19 -6.37
CA CYS A 84 -13.97 -7.39 -6.49
C CYS A 84 -15.08 -7.18 -7.51
N ASN A 85 -14.73 -7.20 -8.79
CA ASN A 85 -15.71 -7.41 -9.86
C ASN A 85 -15.14 -8.21 -11.03
N ASP A 86 -14.36 -9.26 -10.71
CA ASP A 86 -14.01 -10.30 -11.68
C ASP A 86 -14.26 -11.71 -11.11
N GLY A 87 -15.43 -12.25 -11.48
CA GLY A 87 -15.77 -13.69 -11.45
C GLY A 87 -16.40 -14.18 -10.13
N HIS A 88 -17.68 -14.59 -10.08
CA HIS A 88 -18.25 -15.63 -10.92
C HIS A 88 -19.75 -15.45 -11.21
N LYS A 89 -20.05 -15.72 -12.47
CA LYS A 89 -21.34 -15.96 -13.11
C LYS A 89 -22.11 -17.13 -12.50
#